data_AF-X0LE56-F1
#
_entry.id   AF-X0LE56-F1
#
_cell.length_a   1.000
_cell.length_b   1.000
_cell.length_c   1.000
_cell.angle_alpha   90.00
_cell.angle_beta   90.00
_cell.angle_gamma   90.00
#
_symmetry.space_group_name_H-M   'P 1'
#
loop_
_entity.id
_entity.type
_entity.pdbx_description
1 polymer ?
#
loop_
_entity_poly.entity_id
_entity_poly.type
_entity_poly.pdbx_seq_one_letter_code
_entity_poly.pdbx_strand_id
1 'polypeptide(L)'
;MGTFNHQESNGLSAPPYALCFVTILACAFASDRAKLRGPFVAAAATVSTVGYCLLGVSKGVAARYAGVFLSVQIFVSISILLPWVSSVHHTESKCAGGWAIFATLGQFGPLVGTNIFPKDQGPYYHKGAWISCGFTSLVVLLSITYSLLLRWENKRLDRVMIEDAGLRCDLYQHPGQPCSRCKRMHIECNNIVEAPEATVDASPARSDRTAVGTSSSALIYTAAEPSLEVDPSYAVQSDRSSSLSEILGREGIAVKQIDDCFARFFNHYSKLLPGIFNENEVNCESYLKESSLLFWTIIATGSRHLEHATKLHRIAVQHIRGGTFQPLLHITNPITIIKISLILCLWPLPVDTMWKDPSHVYTGTAHSLAVQNRLFVNGHEQDFARTHTSLSKEIRDIRAHLWLNCCLVFQALCDGLPYLSISESKPHQRKTRLEEIVDASFHYRIKCHDILIDATRAFGDIIDEQGEGNKSLLPLIRIFSEQVEIVPLPLRDDLCYLTRCCTRLAISAYYFFLQSHDF
;
A
#
# COMPACT_ATOMS: atom_id res chain seq x y z
N MET A 1 2.63 1.76 -47.39
CA MET A 1 2.68 0.86 -48.57
C MET A 1 2.04 1.48 -49.80
N GLY A 2 1.20 2.54 -49.68
CA GLY A 2 0.77 3.37 -50.82
C GLY A 2 -0.21 2.72 -51.79
N THR A 3 -0.53 1.44 -51.60
CA THR A 3 -1.35 0.62 -52.50
C THR A 3 -2.80 0.45 -52.04
N PHE A 4 -3.09 0.71 -50.75
CA PHE A 4 -4.38 0.41 -50.13
C PHE A 4 -5.10 1.69 -49.75
N ASN A 5 -6.42 1.69 -49.88
CA ASN A 5 -7.27 2.78 -49.40
C ASN A 5 -7.28 2.83 -47.87
N HIS A 6 -7.70 3.95 -47.28
CA HIS A 6 -7.69 4.14 -45.82
C HIS A 6 -8.49 3.05 -45.08
N GLN A 7 -9.65 2.66 -45.61
CA GLN A 7 -10.49 1.60 -45.03
C GLN A 7 -9.82 0.23 -45.10
N GLU A 8 -9.21 -0.12 -46.24
CA GLU A 8 -8.48 -1.38 -46.43
C GLU A 8 -7.24 -1.45 -45.53
N SER A 9 -6.51 -0.34 -45.38
CA SER A 9 -5.36 -0.26 -44.49
C SER A 9 -5.75 -0.48 -43.01
N ASN A 10 -6.92 0.01 -42.60
CA ASN A 10 -7.44 -0.23 -41.26
C ASN A 10 -7.88 -1.68 -41.06
N GLY A 11 -8.47 -2.32 -42.09
CA GLY A 11 -8.80 -3.74 -42.04
C GLY A 11 -7.55 -4.64 -41.97
N LEU A 12 -6.51 -4.30 -42.72
CA LEU A 12 -5.24 -5.05 -42.79
C LEU A 12 -4.38 -4.93 -41.53
N SER A 13 -4.65 -3.98 -40.63
CA SER A 13 -3.93 -3.85 -39.36
C SER A 13 -4.42 -4.83 -38.29
N ALA A 14 -5.68 -5.26 -38.35
CA ALA A 14 -6.28 -6.14 -37.33
C ALA A 14 -5.57 -7.51 -37.20
N PRO A 15 -5.22 -8.24 -38.29
CA PRO A 15 -4.60 -9.56 -38.17
C PRO A 15 -3.24 -9.57 -37.44
N PRO A 16 -2.29 -8.64 -37.69
CA PRO A 16 -1.08 -8.50 -36.87
C PRO A 16 -1.34 -8.38 -35.37
N TYR A 17 -2.33 -7.56 -34.96
CA TYR A 17 -2.68 -7.38 -33.56
C TYR A 17 -3.35 -8.62 -32.95
N ALA A 18 -4.20 -9.32 -33.72
CA ALA A 18 -4.81 -10.57 -33.27
C ALA A 18 -3.75 -11.66 -32.99
N LEU A 19 -2.75 -11.79 -33.87
CA LEU A 19 -1.62 -12.69 -33.62
C LEU A 19 -0.84 -12.26 -32.36
N CYS A 20 -0.59 -10.95 -32.21
CA CYS A 20 0.10 -10.43 -31.04
C CYS A 20 -0.65 -10.69 -29.73
N PHE A 21 -1.98 -10.63 -29.72
CA PHE A 21 -2.77 -10.98 -28.55
C PHE A 21 -2.55 -12.44 -28.13
N VAL A 22 -2.56 -13.37 -29.11
CA VAL A 22 -2.30 -14.79 -28.84
C VAL A 22 -0.87 -15.01 -28.32
N THR A 23 0.13 -14.32 -28.89
CA THR A 23 1.51 -14.42 -28.42
C THR A 23 1.71 -13.83 -27.03
N ILE A 24 0.99 -12.75 -26.67
CA ILE A 24 0.98 -12.20 -25.31
C ILE A 24 0.54 -13.27 -24.31
N LEU A 25 -0.59 -13.93 -24.55
CA LEU A 25 -1.11 -14.97 -23.65
C LEU A 25 -0.14 -16.15 -23.51
N ALA A 26 0.41 -16.62 -24.63
CA ALA A 26 1.36 -17.73 -24.64
C ALA A 26 2.66 -17.37 -23.90
N CYS A 27 3.22 -16.19 -24.15
CA CYS A 27 4.45 -15.74 -23.51
C CYS A 27 4.25 -15.40 -22.04
N ALA A 28 3.11 -14.85 -21.62
CA ALA A 28 2.79 -14.62 -20.21
C ALA A 28 2.77 -15.94 -19.44
N PHE A 29 2.04 -16.94 -19.94
CA PHE A 29 1.96 -18.26 -19.34
C PHE A 29 3.32 -18.97 -19.29
N ALA A 30 4.09 -18.92 -20.39
CA ALA A 30 5.41 -19.51 -20.46
C ALA A 30 6.42 -18.82 -19.53
N SER A 31 6.36 -17.50 -19.43
CA SER A 31 7.21 -16.68 -18.54
C SER A 31 6.98 -17.01 -17.07
N ASP A 32 5.71 -17.13 -16.66
CA ASP A 32 5.36 -17.45 -15.28
C ASP A 32 5.78 -18.88 -14.90
N ARG A 33 5.61 -19.86 -15.82
CA ARG A 33 6.12 -21.23 -15.60
C ARG A 33 7.65 -21.29 -15.53
N ALA A 34 8.33 -20.55 -16.39
CA ALA A 34 9.80 -20.52 -16.41
C ALA A 34 10.39 -19.73 -15.23
N LYS A 35 9.58 -18.95 -14.50
CA LYS A 35 10.02 -18.01 -13.44
C LYS A 35 11.12 -17.06 -13.93
N LEU A 36 11.09 -16.73 -15.22
CA LEU A 36 12.07 -15.90 -15.91
C LEU A 36 11.31 -14.93 -16.80
N ARG A 37 11.45 -13.62 -16.56
CA ARG A 37 10.74 -12.57 -17.32
C ARG A 37 11.62 -11.92 -18.38
N GLY A 38 12.87 -11.63 -18.03
CA GLY A 38 13.83 -10.96 -18.91
C GLY A 38 14.06 -11.59 -20.29
N PRO A 39 14.33 -12.91 -20.40
CA PRO A 39 14.53 -13.56 -21.70
C PRO A 39 13.34 -13.44 -22.65
N PHE A 40 12.10 -13.47 -22.14
CA PHE A 40 10.91 -13.31 -22.96
C PHE A 40 10.76 -11.88 -23.48
N VAL A 41 11.06 -10.88 -22.64
CA VAL A 41 11.10 -9.46 -23.06
C VAL A 41 12.12 -9.26 -24.17
N ALA A 42 13.34 -9.81 -24.02
CA ALA A 42 14.40 -9.70 -25.02
C ALA A 42 14.07 -10.45 -26.32
N ALA A 43 13.47 -11.64 -26.24
CA ALA A 43 13.07 -12.41 -27.42
C ALA A 43 11.99 -11.69 -28.23
N ALA A 44 10.93 -11.20 -27.57
CA ALA A 44 9.88 -10.44 -28.22
C ALA A 44 10.40 -9.14 -28.86
N ALA A 45 11.24 -8.38 -28.14
CA ALA A 45 11.86 -7.17 -28.67
C ALA A 45 12.75 -7.47 -29.88
N THR A 46 13.48 -8.59 -29.87
CA THR A 46 14.32 -9.04 -31.00
C THR A 46 13.48 -9.31 -32.25
N VAL A 47 12.36 -10.02 -32.09
CA VAL A 47 11.40 -10.26 -33.20
C VAL A 47 10.90 -8.95 -33.79
N SER A 48 10.60 -7.96 -32.94
CA SER A 48 10.19 -6.64 -33.40
C SER A 48 11.29 -5.82 -34.05
N THR A 49 12.53 -5.93 -33.58
CA THR A 49 13.69 -5.34 -34.25
C THR A 49 13.85 -5.90 -35.66
N VAL A 50 13.70 -7.21 -35.85
CA VAL A 50 13.71 -7.84 -37.18
C VAL A 50 12.57 -7.29 -38.04
N GLY A 51 11.36 -7.12 -37.48
CA GLY A 51 10.22 -6.51 -38.17
C GLY A 51 10.49 -5.09 -38.65
N TYR A 52 10.99 -4.21 -37.78
CA TYR A 52 11.34 -2.83 -38.15
C TYR A 52 12.51 -2.75 -39.13
N CYS A 53 13.51 -3.63 -39.00
CA CYS A 53 14.60 -3.76 -39.97
C CYS A 53 14.06 -4.14 -41.36
N LEU A 54 13.12 -5.10 -41.42
CA LEU A 54 12.46 -5.50 -42.66
C LEU A 54 11.65 -4.35 -43.27
N LEU A 55 10.95 -3.53 -42.46
CA LEU A 55 10.29 -2.30 -42.92
C LEU A 55 11.29 -1.24 -43.41
N GLY A 56 12.48 -1.18 -42.82
CA GLY A 56 13.54 -0.23 -43.20
C GLY A 56 14.16 -0.55 -44.56
N VAL A 57 14.36 -1.83 -44.87
CA VAL A 57 15.09 -2.30 -46.06
C VAL A 57 14.16 -2.65 -47.22
N SER A 58 12.98 -3.20 -46.94
CA SER A 58 12.08 -3.72 -47.98
C SER A 58 11.22 -2.64 -48.64
N LYS A 59 11.09 -2.72 -49.97
CA LYS A 59 10.11 -1.98 -50.76
C LYS A 59 8.90 -2.83 -51.17
N GLY A 60 8.99 -4.16 -51.09
CA GLY A 60 7.91 -5.07 -51.50
C GLY A 60 6.76 -5.11 -50.50
N VAL A 61 5.52 -5.04 -50.98
CA VAL A 61 4.30 -4.98 -50.15
C VAL A 61 4.22 -6.19 -49.19
N ALA A 62 4.40 -7.41 -49.70
CA ALA A 62 4.34 -8.63 -48.90
C ALA A 62 5.39 -8.66 -47.78
N ALA A 63 6.65 -8.35 -48.09
CA ALA A 63 7.72 -8.32 -47.11
C ALA A 63 7.52 -7.23 -46.04
N ARG A 64 7.00 -6.07 -46.43
CA ARG A 64 6.67 -5.01 -45.46
C ARG A 64 5.48 -5.40 -44.58
N TYR A 65 4.50 -6.11 -45.13
CA TYR A 65 3.36 -6.60 -44.36
C TYR A 65 3.78 -7.67 -43.35
N ALA A 66 4.63 -8.61 -43.76
CA ALA A 66 5.27 -9.55 -42.84
C ALA A 66 6.06 -8.83 -41.74
N GLY A 67 6.77 -7.76 -42.08
CA GLY A 67 7.47 -6.94 -41.08
C GLY A 67 6.54 -6.27 -40.08
N VAL A 68 5.30 -5.92 -40.45
CA VAL A 68 4.29 -5.39 -39.52
C VAL A 68 3.88 -6.46 -38.49
N PHE A 69 3.66 -7.71 -38.93
CA PHE A 69 3.37 -8.82 -38.00
C PHE A 69 4.46 -9.01 -36.94
N LEU A 70 5.73 -8.84 -37.34
CA LEU A 70 6.87 -8.96 -36.45
C LEU A 70 7.05 -7.72 -35.55
N SER A 71 6.85 -6.51 -36.10
CA SER A 71 7.04 -5.27 -35.34
C SER A 71 6.02 -5.10 -34.21
N VAL A 72 4.78 -5.58 -34.40
CA VAL A 72 3.72 -5.51 -33.37
C VAL A 72 4.04 -6.40 -32.15
N GLN A 73 4.94 -7.38 -32.27
CA GLN A 73 5.32 -8.24 -31.13
C GLN A 73 5.97 -7.49 -29.96
N ILE A 74 6.30 -6.20 -30.11
CA ILE A 74 6.79 -5.35 -29.05
C ILE A 74 5.77 -5.19 -27.91
N PHE A 75 4.48 -5.38 -28.21
CA PHE A 75 3.44 -5.39 -27.17
C PHE A 75 3.56 -6.60 -26.22
N VAL A 76 4.21 -7.69 -26.63
CA VAL A 76 4.56 -8.80 -25.71
C VAL A 76 5.57 -8.32 -24.66
N SER A 77 6.56 -7.53 -25.06
CA SER A 77 7.56 -6.99 -24.14
C SER A 77 6.93 -6.10 -23.07
N ILE A 78 5.99 -5.20 -23.43
CA ILE A 78 5.31 -4.33 -22.43
C ILE A 78 4.43 -5.14 -21.48
N SER A 79 3.70 -6.14 -21.98
CA SER A 79 2.85 -7.00 -21.14
C SER A 79 3.63 -7.76 -20.07
N ILE A 80 4.88 -8.16 -20.36
CA ILE A 80 5.75 -8.85 -19.40
C ILE A 80 6.49 -7.85 -18.49
N LEU A 81 6.82 -6.65 -18.99
CA LEU A 81 7.49 -5.60 -18.21
C LEU A 81 6.63 -5.10 -17.04
N LEU A 82 5.32 -4.92 -17.25
CA LEU A 82 4.39 -4.46 -16.20
C LEU A 82 4.47 -5.29 -14.90
N PRO A 83 4.26 -6.62 -14.93
CA PRO A 83 4.41 -7.44 -13.73
C PRO A 83 5.88 -7.57 -13.30
N TRP A 84 6.84 -7.44 -14.21
CA TRP A 84 8.26 -7.51 -13.83
C TRP A 84 8.67 -6.33 -12.93
N VAL A 85 8.18 -5.12 -13.20
CA VAL A 85 8.41 -3.94 -12.36
C VAL A 85 7.86 -4.15 -10.94
N SER A 86 6.68 -4.75 -10.81
CA SER A 86 6.10 -5.02 -9.48
C SER A 86 6.88 -6.07 -8.69
N SER A 87 7.52 -7.04 -9.36
CA SER A 87 8.18 -8.17 -8.69
C SER A 87 9.64 -7.96 -8.33
N VAL A 88 10.32 -6.95 -8.88
CA VAL A 88 11.78 -6.79 -8.66
C VAL A 88 12.10 -6.11 -7.32
N HIS A 89 11.14 -5.43 -6.73
CA HIS A 89 11.36 -4.63 -5.54
C HIS A 89 11.07 -5.44 -4.27
N HIS A 90 12.04 -5.54 -3.37
CA HIS A 90 11.89 -6.20 -2.07
C HIS A 90 10.95 -5.41 -1.12
N THR A 91 10.75 -4.12 -1.36
CA THR A 91 9.95 -3.24 -0.49
C THR A 91 8.87 -2.55 -1.31
N GLU A 92 7.66 -2.51 -0.78
CA GLU A 92 6.50 -1.84 -1.40
C GLU A 92 6.77 -0.37 -1.77
N SER A 93 7.51 0.37 -0.94
CA SER A 93 7.92 1.75 -1.25
C SER A 93 8.81 1.86 -2.50
N LYS A 94 9.74 0.91 -2.68
CA LYS A 94 10.57 0.84 -3.90
C LYS A 94 9.76 0.38 -5.11
N CYS A 95 8.79 -0.52 -4.90
CA CYS A 95 7.84 -0.95 -5.93
C CYS A 95 7.03 0.25 -6.46
N ALA A 96 6.41 1.00 -5.55
CA ALA A 96 5.65 2.20 -5.90
C ALA A 96 6.52 3.27 -6.59
N GLY A 97 7.74 3.49 -6.10
CA GLY A 97 8.70 4.37 -6.75
C GLY A 97 9.08 3.91 -8.16
N GLY A 98 9.30 2.60 -8.34
CA GLY A 98 9.57 1.99 -9.65
C GLY A 98 8.41 2.18 -10.64
N TRP A 99 7.17 1.98 -10.18
CA TRP A 99 5.97 2.24 -10.98
C TRP A 99 5.83 3.72 -11.37
N ALA A 100 6.09 4.65 -10.46
CA ALA A 100 6.03 6.08 -10.75
C ALA A 100 7.06 6.48 -11.83
N ILE A 101 8.30 5.97 -11.72
CA ILE A 101 9.35 6.20 -12.73
C ILE A 101 8.93 5.59 -14.07
N PHE A 102 8.44 4.34 -14.06
CA PHE A 102 8.00 3.64 -15.27
C PHE A 102 6.86 4.38 -15.98
N ALA A 103 5.84 4.83 -15.25
CA ALA A 103 4.71 5.57 -15.81
C ALA A 103 5.15 6.93 -16.39
N THR A 104 6.01 7.66 -15.67
CA THR A 104 6.51 8.97 -16.11
C THR A 104 7.34 8.84 -17.39
N LEU A 105 8.28 7.88 -17.42
CA LEU A 105 9.12 7.65 -18.59
C LEU A 105 8.33 7.09 -19.79
N GLY A 106 7.32 6.26 -19.53
CA GLY A 106 6.44 5.71 -20.55
C GLY A 106 5.68 6.77 -21.35
N GLN A 107 5.32 7.89 -20.70
CA GLN A 107 4.55 8.96 -21.34
C GLN A 107 5.34 9.75 -22.41
N PHE A 108 6.68 9.69 -22.40
CA PHE A 108 7.48 10.27 -23.49
C PHE A 108 7.36 9.47 -24.80
N GLY A 109 6.92 8.21 -24.75
CA GLY A 109 6.75 7.35 -25.92
C GLY A 109 5.79 7.95 -26.97
N PRO A 110 4.53 8.29 -26.61
CA PRO A 110 3.60 8.97 -27.52
C PRO A 110 4.11 10.28 -28.10
N LEU A 111 4.82 11.09 -27.31
CA LEU A 111 5.35 12.39 -27.74
C LEU A 111 6.39 12.23 -28.86
N VAL A 112 7.23 11.21 -28.75
CA VAL A 112 8.23 10.86 -29.77
C VAL A 112 7.54 10.15 -30.95
N GLY A 113 6.63 9.21 -30.69
CA GLY A 113 5.96 8.38 -31.69
C GLY A 113 5.12 9.15 -32.71
N THR A 114 4.40 10.21 -32.29
CA THR A 114 3.57 11.02 -33.19
C THR A 114 4.38 11.81 -34.23
N ASN A 115 5.66 12.08 -33.96
CA ASN A 115 6.52 12.91 -34.80
C ASN A 115 7.47 12.10 -35.70
N ILE A 116 7.55 10.77 -35.51
CA ILE A 116 8.53 9.91 -36.20
C ILE A 116 8.09 9.53 -37.63
N PHE A 117 6.80 9.62 -37.96
CA PHE A 117 6.22 9.22 -39.26
C PHE A 117 5.61 10.40 -40.02
N PRO A 118 6.41 11.36 -40.51
CA PRO A 118 5.89 12.54 -41.19
C PRO A 118 5.38 12.19 -42.60
N LYS A 119 4.34 12.90 -43.06
CA LYS A 119 3.58 12.58 -44.29
C LYS A 119 4.42 12.70 -45.57
N ASP A 120 5.44 13.54 -45.56
CA ASP A 120 6.40 13.78 -46.63
C ASP A 120 7.26 12.55 -46.98
N GLN A 121 7.39 11.59 -46.05
CA GLN A 121 8.17 10.36 -46.26
C GLN A 121 7.34 9.15 -46.67
N GLY A 122 6.06 9.36 -47.00
CA GLY A 122 5.23 8.33 -47.63
C GLY A 122 5.82 7.90 -48.99
N PRO A 123 5.62 6.65 -49.43
CA PRO A 123 4.78 5.60 -48.84
C PRO A 123 5.54 4.61 -47.93
N TYR A 124 6.87 4.79 -47.74
CA TYR A 124 7.76 3.82 -47.09
C TYR A 124 8.20 4.23 -45.67
N TYR A 125 8.21 5.52 -45.34
CA TYR A 125 8.53 6.04 -44.01
C TYR A 125 9.84 5.47 -43.41
N HIS A 126 10.92 5.48 -44.20
CA HIS A 126 12.20 4.86 -43.80
C HIS A 126 12.78 5.43 -42.51
N LYS A 127 12.69 6.75 -42.28
CA LYS A 127 13.19 7.39 -41.04
C LYS A 127 12.50 6.79 -39.82
N GLY A 128 11.19 6.62 -39.89
CA GLY A 128 10.43 6.07 -38.79
C GLY A 128 10.75 4.60 -38.52
N ALA A 129 10.88 3.80 -39.56
CA ALA A 129 11.28 2.40 -39.43
C ALA A 129 12.67 2.25 -38.77
N TRP A 130 13.67 3.04 -39.18
CA TRP A 130 15.02 2.97 -38.60
C TRP A 130 15.08 3.49 -37.15
N ILE A 131 14.35 4.56 -36.83
CA ILE A 131 14.26 5.06 -35.44
C ILE A 131 13.63 3.99 -34.53
N SER A 132 12.50 3.40 -34.94
CA SER A 132 11.86 2.31 -34.19
C SER A 132 12.74 1.06 -34.08
N CYS A 133 13.50 0.74 -35.13
CA CYS A 133 14.50 -0.34 -35.09
C CYS A 133 15.59 -0.06 -34.03
N GLY A 134 16.07 1.17 -33.93
CA GLY A 134 17.03 1.59 -32.91
C GLY A 134 16.50 1.45 -31.49
N PHE A 135 15.28 1.96 -31.22
CA PHE A 135 14.67 1.85 -29.90
C PHE A 135 14.37 0.41 -29.50
N THR A 136 13.85 -0.43 -30.41
CA THR A 136 13.62 -1.85 -30.09
C THR A 136 14.92 -2.61 -29.85
N SER A 137 16.00 -2.29 -30.57
CA SER A 137 17.33 -2.85 -30.31
C SER A 137 17.86 -2.44 -28.93
N LEU A 138 17.62 -1.19 -28.53
CA LEU A 138 17.97 -0.71 -27.18
C LEU A 138 17.19 -1.47 -26.09
N VAL A 139 15.91 -1.79 -26.31
CA VAL A 139 15.12 -2.62 -25.39
C VAL A 139 15.76 -4.01 -25.21
N VAL A 140 16.24 -4.64 -26.30
CA VAL A 140 16.95 -5.92 -26.22
C VAL A 140 18.19 -5.80 -25.34
N LEU A 141 19.04 -4.81 -25.60
CA LEU A 141 20.27 -4.58 -24.85
C LEU A 141 20.01 -4.31 -23.36
N LEU A 142 19.05 -3.43 -23.06
CA LEU A 142 18.68 -3.10 -21.68
C LEU A 142 18.07 -4.29 -20.96
N SER A 143 17.21 -5.07 -21.62
CA SER A 143 16.58 -6.25 -21.02
C SER A 143 17.62 -7.32 -20.66
N ILE A 144 18.57 -7.61 -21.56
CA ILE A 144 19.66 -8.55 -21.31
C ILE A 144 20.55 -8.04 -20.17
N THR A 145 20.98 -6.78 -20.24
CA THR A 145 21.85 -6.17 -19.23
C THR A 145 21.19 -6.20 -17.85
N TYR A 146 19.92 -5.80 -17.76
CA TYR A 146 19.17 -5.80 -16.51
C TYR A 146 18.97 -7.23 -15.96
N SER A 147 18.68 -8.20 -16.82
CA SER A 147 18.58 -9.61 -16.41
C SER A 147 19.89 -10.15 -15.84
N LEU A 148 21.03 -9.78 -16.43
CA LEU A 148 22.35 -10.17 -15.94
C LEU A 148 22.69 -9.49 -14.60
N LEU A 149 22.39 -8.20 -14.48
CA LEU A 149 22.58 -7.45 -13.22
C LEU A 149 21.75 -8.03 -12.09
N LEU A 150 20.46 -8.35 -12.34
CA LEU A 150 19.61 -8.98 -11.33
C LEU A 150 20.12 -10.36 -10.92
N ARG A 151 20.58 -11.18 -11.88
CA ARG A 151 21.21 -12.47 -11.56
C ARG A 151 22.48 -12.31 -10.73
N TRP A 152 23.27 -11.29 -11.02
CA TRP A 152 24.49 -11.00 -10.27
C TRP A 152 24.18 -10.51 -8.85
N GLU A 153 23.23 -9.60 -8.69
CA GLU A 153 22.81 -9.07 -7.38
C GLU A 153 22.15 -10.16 -6.53
N ASN A 154 21.26 -10.98 -7.09
CA ASN A 154 20.64 -12.08 -6.38
C ASN A 154 21.69 -13.08 -5.87
N LYS A 155 22.68 -13.44 -6.70
CA LYS A 155 23.82 -14.26 -6.24
C LYS A 155 24.67 -13.59 -5.15
N ARG A 156 24.74 -12.25 -5.12
CA ARG A 156 25.43 -11.51 -4.04
C ARG A 156 24.62 -11.58 -2.75
N LEU A 157 23.30 -11.38 -2.82
CA LEU A 157 22.39 -11.46 -1.69
C LEU A 157 22.33 -12.88 -1.12
N ASP A 158 22.28 -13.92 -1.94
CA ASP A 158 22.31 -15.31 -1.48
C ASP A 158 23.56 -15.61 -0.65
N ARG A 159 24.72 -15.07 -1.04
CA ARG A 159 25.97 -15.20 -0.28
C ARG A 159 25.89 -14.50 1.08
N VAL A 160 25.40 -13.26 1.11
CA VAL A 160 25.23 -12.50 2.36
C VAL A 160 24.19 -13.15 3.27
N MET A 161 23.08 -13.66 2.73
CA MET A 161 22.06 -14.36 3.50
C MET A 161 22.57 -15.67 4.10
N ILE A 162 23.46 -16.39 3.41
CA ILE A 162 24.12 -17.59 3.97
C ILE A 162 25.08 -17.21 5.11
N GLU A 163 25.79 -16.08 5.00
CA GLU A 163 26.63 -15.54 6.08
C GLU A 163 25.79 -15.10 7.30
N ASP A 164 24.67 -14.40 7.08
CA ASP A 164 23.75 -13.94 8.13
C ASP A 164 22.91 -15.08 8.76
N ALA A 165 22.60 -16.14 8.00
CA ALA A 165 21.92 -17.35 8.50
C ALA A 165 22.79 -18.17 9.47
N GLY A 166 24.06 -17.79 9.67
CA GLY A 166 24.94 -18.31 10.71
C GLY A 166 24.55 -17.95 12.15
N LEU A 167 23.54 -17.10 12.42
CA LEU A 167 23.13 -16.77 13.79
C LEU A 167 21.61 -16.61 13.96
N ARG A 168 20.91 -17.72 14.20
CA ARG A 168 19.74 -17.72 15.11
C ARG A 168 19.85 -18.93 16.04
N CYS A 169 20.52 -18.74 17.17
CA CYS A 169 20.49 -19.67 18.29
C CYS A 169 19.15 -19.54 19.02
N ASP A 170 18.54 -20.68 19.35
CA ASP A 170 17.34 -20.73 20.18
C ASP A 170 17.64 -20.22 21.59
N LEU A 171 16.62 -19.63 22.24
CA LEU A 171 16.72 -18.92 23.51
C LEU A 171 17.51 -19.66 24.60
N TYR A 172 18.30 -18.85 25.31
CA TYR A 172 19.14 -19.10 26.47
C TYR A 172 18.48 -19.99 27.53
N GLN A 173 19.14 -21.09 27.95
CA GLN A 173 18.70 -21.87 29.11
C GLN A 173 19.71 -21.86 30.27
N HIS A 174 21.03 -21.80 30.04
CA HIS A 174 22.06 -21.63 31.10
C HIS A 174 23.35 -20.95 30.58
N PRO A 175 24.06 -20.13 31.38
CA PRO A 175 25.33 -19.51 30.98
C PRO A 175 26.46 -20.55 30.82
N GLY A 176 27.28 -20.41 29.77
CA GLY A 176 28.48 -21.23 29.54
C GLY A 176 28.31 -22.51 28.71
N GLN A 177 27.12 -22.81 28.17
CA GLN A 177 26.90 -23.98 27.30
C GLN A 177 26.42 -23.57 25.89
N PRO A 178 26.83 -24.30 24.82
CA PRO A 178 26.32 -24.06 23.47
C PRO A 178 24.82 -24.34 23.40
N CYS A 179 24.08 -23.57 22.58
CA CYS A 179 22.63 -23.76 22.46
C CYS A 179 22.28 -25.20 22.01
N SER A 180 21.08 -25.66 22.38
CA SER A 180 20.60 -27.03 22.09
C SER A 180 20.72 -27.40 20.61
N ARG A 181 20.51 -26.43 19.71
CA ARG A 181 20.66 -26.59 18.26
C ARG A 181 22.11 -26.76 17.82
N CYS A 182 23.05 -25.92 18.28
CA CYS A 182 24.48 -26.04 17.96
C CYS A 182 25.07 -27.33 18.53
N LYS A 183 24.64 -27.74 19.74
CA LYS A 183 25.03 -29.01 20.35
C LYS A 183 24.57 -30.23 19.54
N ARG A 184 23.41 -30.16 18.89
CA ARG A 184 22.88 -31.23 18.03
C ARG A 184 23.58 -31.33 16.67
N MET A 185 24.13 -30.23 16.17
CA MET A 185 24.75 -30.17 14.84
C MET A 185 26.29 -30.20 14.85
N HIS A 186 26.93 -30.26 16.02
CA HIS A 186 28.39 -30.27 16.18
C HIS A 186 29.11 -29.07 15.53
N ILE A 187 28.56 -27.86 15.70
CA ILE A 187 29.14 -26.60 15.19
C ILE A 187 29.47 -25.68 16.37
N GLU A 188 30.56 -24.91 16.28
CA GLU A 188 30.95 -23.92 17.29
C GLU A 188 29.93 -22.78 17.43
N CYS A 189 29.62 -22.42 18.67
CA CYS A 189 28.55 -21.48 19.00
C CYS A 189 29.13 -20.12 19.41
N ASN A 190 28.89 -19.08 18.60
CA ASN A 190 29.44 -17.72 18.81
C ASN A 190 28.79 -16.90 19.95
N ASN A 191 27.90 -17.49 20.74
CA ASN A 191 27.05 -16.78 21.71
C ASN A 191 27.27 -17.24 23.17
N ILE A 192 28.49 -17.61 23.52
CA ILE A 192 28.89 -17.94 24.90
C ILE A 192 29.24 -16.62 25.59
N VAL A 193 28.42 -16.20 26.57
CA VAL A 193 28.77 -15.06 27.44
C VAL A 193 29.56 -15.63 28.62
N GLU A 194 30.83 -15.29 28.73
CA GLU A 194 31.65 -15.56 29.92
C GLU A 194 31.14 -14.70 31.08
N ALA A 195 31.02 -15.30 32.27
CA ALA A 195 30.52 -14.61 33.46
C ALA A 195 31.41 -13.40 33.81
N PRO A 196 30.85 -12.29 34.32
CA PRO A 196 31.62 -11.07 34.50
C PRO A 196 32.61 -11.22 35.67
N GLU A 197 33.90 -11.21 35.35
CA GLU A 197 34.94 -10.90 36.34
C GLU A 197 34.91 -9.41 36.64
N ALA A 198 34.85 -9.09 37.94
CA ALA A 198 34.80 -7.74 38.45
C ALA A 198 36.17 -7.08 38.34
N THR A 199 36.34 -6.10 37.44
CA THR A 199 37.39 -5.07 37.59
C THR A 199 36.99 -3.74 36.95
N VAL A 200 37.23 -2.69 37.73
CA VAL A 200 37.21 -1.26 37.46
C VAL A 200 38.21 -0.88 36.36
N ASP A 201 37.86 0.00 35.41
CA ASP A 201 38.61 1.21 35.06
C ASP A 201 38.14 1.92 33.77
N ALA A 202 38.56 3.18 33.64
CA ALA A 202 37.99 4.27 32.88
C ALA A 202 38.46 4.47 31.41
N SER A 203 37.60 5.15 30.62
CA SER A 203 37.87 6.03 29.44
C SER A 203 38.39 5.37 28.12
N PRO A 204 38.47 6.09 26.97
CA PRO A 204 37.52 6.99 26.29
C PRO A 204 37.35 6.69 24.76
N ALA A 205 36.50 7.50 24.10
CA ALA A 205 36.37 7.85 22.66
C ALA A 205 37.28 7.20 21.57
N ARG A 206 36.66 6.82 20.42
CA ARG A 206 37.28 6.79 19.07
C ARG A 206 36.19 6.70 17.97
N SER A 207 35.80 7.80 17.33
CA SER A 207 36.37 8.50 16.15
C SER A 207 35.87 7.98 14.80
N ASP A 208 35.29 8.91 14.05
CA ASP A 208 34.85 8.88 12.66
C ASP A 208 35.83 8.26 11.65
N ARG A 209 35.26 7.77 10.53
CA ARG A 209 35.88 7.94 9.21
C ARG A 209 34.86 8.44 8.18
N THR A 210 35.12 9.69 7.78
CA THR A 210 34.75 10.41 6.55
C THR A 210 35.21 9.62 5.30
N ALA A 211 34.78 9.86 4.06
CA ALA A 211 34.72 11.10 3.27
C ALA A 211 34.15 10.72 1.85
N VAL A 212 33.40 11.51 1.06
CA VAL A 212 33.73 12.60 0.10
C VAL A 212 32.54 12.52 -0.91
N GLY A 213 31.82 13.52 -1.40
CA GLY A 213 32.13 14.93 -1.59
C GLY A 213 32.40 15.22 -3.09
N THR A 214 31.38 15.20 -3.96
CA THR A 214 31.45 15.93 -5.23
C THR A 214 30.13 16.65 -5.52
N SER A 215 30.28 17.96 -5.61
CA SER A 215 29.29 19.01 -5.79
C SER A 215 28.77 19.05 -7.24
N SER A 216 27.49 19.35 -7.44
CA SER A 216 27.07 20.55 -8.20
C SER A 216 25.55 20.66 -8.38
N SER A 217 25.07 21.86 -8.01
CA SER A 217 23.96 22.61 -8.62
C SER A 217 22.52 22.14 -8.39
N ALA A 218 21.92 22.72 -7.36
CA ALA A 218 20.47 22.81 -7.18
C ALA A 218 19.85 23.73 -8.24
N LEU A 219 18.87 23.23 -8.98
CA LEU A 219 17.90 24.06 -9.69
C LEU A 219 16.59 24.03 -8.91
N ILE A 220 16.28 25.19 -8.33
CA ILE A 220 14.99 25.52 -7.73
C ILE A 220 14.01 25.68 -8.91
N TYR A 221 12.99 24.83 -8.99
CA TYR A 221 11.82 25.08 -9.83
C TYR A 221 10.64 25.43 -8.93
N THR A 222 10.36 26.74 -8.87
CA THR A 222 9.04 27.29 -8.60
C THR A 222 8.09 26.83 -9.70
N ALA A 223 7.11 25.98 -9.37
CA ALA A 223 6.05 25.62 -10.30
C ALA A 223 4.99 26.74 -10.30
N ALA A 224 4.92 27.48 -11.40
CA ALA A 224 3.74 28.25 -11.77
C ALA A 224 2.65 27.26 -12.26
N GLU A 225 1.45 27.37 -11.70
CA GLU A 225 0.28 26.59 -12.11
C GLU A 225 -0.20 27.02 -13.51
N PRO A 226 -0.54 26.08 -14.41
CA PRO A 226 -1.35 26.41 -15.57
C PRO A 226 -2.84 26.38 -15.18
N SER A 227 -3.49 27.52 -15.33
CA SER A 227 -4.94 27.70 -15.24
C SER A 227 -5.65 26.91 -16.34
N LEU A 228 -6.40 25.88 -15.94
CA LEU A 228 -7.44 25.26 -16.76
C LEU A 228 -8.77 25.91 -16.37
N GLU A 229 -9.35 26.67 -17.30
CA GLU A 229 -10.71 27.20 -17.19
C GLU A 229 -11.70 26.03 -17.18
N VAL A 230 -12.47 25.93 -16.10
CA VAL A 230 -13.61 25.00 -15.98
C VAL A 230 -14.88 25.84 -15.86
N ASP A 231 -15.89 25.47 -16.65
CA ASP A 231 -17.20 26.11 -16.76
C ASP A 231 -17.85 26.49 -15.40
N PRO A 232 -18.44 27.69 -15.26
CA PRO A 232 -18.92 28.22 -13.98
C PRO A 232 -20.28 27.66 -13.51
N SER A 233 -20.79 26.57 -14.10
CA SER A 233 -22.16 26.10 -13.84
C SER A 233 -22.32 25.13 -12.66
N TYR A 234 -21.24 24.76 -11.97
CA TYR A 234 -21.28 23.81 -10.83
C TYR A 234 -20.45 24.25 -9.61
N ALA A 235 -20.20 25.54 -9.44
CA ALA A 235 -19.65 26.08 -8.20
C ALA A 235 -20.75 26.16 -7.13
N VAL A 236 -20.88 25.14 -6.29
CA VAL A 236 -21.57 25.28 -5.01
C VAL A 236 -20.77 26.29 -4.19
N GLN A 237 -21.44 27.37 -3.79
CA GLN A 237 -20.89 28.49 -3.04
C GLN A 237 -19.99 28.03 -1.89
N SER A 238 -18.69 28.28 -2.03
CA SER A 238 -17.75 28.42 -0.92
C SER A 238 -18.09 29.74 -0.20
N ASP A 239 -19.19 29.77 0.53
CA ASP A 239 -19.58 30.91 1.33
C ASP A 239 -18.91 30.88 2.70
N ARG A 240 -18.16 31.97 2.97
CA ARG A 240 -17.88 32.65 4.25
C ARG A 240 -17.89 31.79 5.52
N SER A 241 -16.82 31.91 6.31
CA SER A 241 -16.72 31.47 7.71
C SER A 241 -17.94 31.92 8.54
N SER A 242 -19.00 31.12 8.53
CA SER A 242 -20.22 31.38 9.28
C SER A 242 -19.95 30.94 10.72
N SER A 243 -20.19 31.88 11.64
CA SER A 243 -20.06 31.61 13.07
C SER A 243 -21.02 30.47 13.46
N LEU A 244 -20.62 29.62 14.41
CA LEU A 244 -21.45 28.52 14.93
C LEU A 244 -22.86 29.04 15.32
N SER A 245 -22.95 30.24 15.89
CA SER A 245 -24.21 30.94 16.19
C SER A 245 -25.09 31.26 14.97
N GLU A 246 -24.52 31.50 13.80
CA GLU A 246 -25.27 31.79 12.57
C GLU A 246 -25.85 30.51 11.94
N ILE A 247 -25.09 29.42 11.98
CA ILE A 247 -25.56 28.09 11.56
C ILE A 247 -26.66 27.60 12.51
N LEU A 248 -26.47 27.76 13.83
CA LEU A 248 -27.45 27.40 14.86
C LEU A 248 -28.71 28.25 14.82
N GLY A 249 -28.57 29.53 14.48
CA GLY A 249 -29.67 30.48 14.32
C GLY A 249 -30.56 30.17 13.11
N ARG A 250 -30.00 29.66 12.02
CA ARG A 250 -30.79 29.28 10.82
C ARG A 250 -31.65 28.04 11.02
N GLU A 251 -31.28 27.15 11.94
CA GLU A 251 -31.94 25.84 12.11
C GLU A 251 -32.72 25.67 13.43
N GLY A 252 -32.59 26.63 14.36
CA GLY A 252 -33.29 26.65 15.65
C GLY A 252 -32.85 25.51 16.57
N ILE A 253 -31.53 25.33 16.73
CA ILE A 253 -30.91 24.26 17.52
C ILE A 253 -30.34 24.83 18.82
N ALA A 254 -30.60 24.18 19.94
CA ALA A 254 -30.05 24.60 21.23
C ALA A 254 -28.58 24.16 21.38
N VAL A 255 -27.69 25.08 21.75
CA VAL A 255 -26.25 24.83 21.98
C VAL A 255 -26.02 23.65 22.92
N LYS A 256 -26.87 23.52 23.94
CA LYS A 256 -26.84 22.42 24.91
C LYS A 256 -26.96 21.03 24.28
N GLN A 257 -27.73 20.87 23.20
CA GLN A 257 -27.88 19.59 22.50
C GLN A 257 -26.57 19.16 21.81
N ILE A 258 -25.76 20.14 21.37
CA ILE A 258 -24.48 19.88 20.72
C ILE A 258 -23.45 19.47 21.77
N ASP A 259 -23.40 20.19 22.88
CA ASP A 259 -22.51 19.85 24.00
C ASP A 259 -22.80 18.45 24.54
N ASP A 260 -24.08 18.07 24.67
CA ASP A 260 -24.49 16.72 25.07
C ASP A 260 -24.03 15.65 24.04
N CYS A 261 -24.10 15.94 22.74
CA CYS A 261 -23.61 15.05 21.69
C CYS A 261 -22.08 14.90 21.73
N PHE A 262 -21.35 16.00 21.91
CA PHE A 262 -19.90 16.03 22.03
C PHE A 262 -19.43 15.28 23.27
N ALA A 263 -20.02 15.56 24.43
CA ALA A 263 -19.73 14.86 25.67
C ALA A 263 -19.93 13.35 25.52
N ARG A 264 -21.02 12.92 24.85
CA ARG A 264 -21.27 11.51 24.61
C ARG A 264 -20.24 10.88 23.65
N PHE A 265 -19.83 11.59 22.61
CA PHE A 265 -18.76 11.15 21.70
C PHE A 265 -17.47 10.85 22.46
N PHE A 266 -16.98 11.82 23.24
CA PHE A 266 -15.71 11.71 23.97
C PHE A 266 -15.78 10.80 25.22
N ASN A 267 -16.95 10.55 25.79
CA ASN A 267 -17.07 9.66 26.95
C ASN A 267 -17.15 8.16 26.57
N HIS A 268 -17.70 7.85 25.39
CA HIS A 268 -17.99 6.47 25.00
C HIS A 268 -17.34 6.03 23.69
N TYR A 269 -17.36 6.88 22.65
CA TYR A 269 -16.95 6.47 21.30
C TYR A 269 -15.45 6.70 21.07
N SER A 270 -14.87 7.79 21.59
CA SER A 270 -13.42 8.06 21.50
C SER A 270 -12.57 6.93 22.09
N LYS A 271 -13.05 6.23 23.13
CA LYS A 271 -12.38 5.08 23.75
C LYS A 271 -12.09 3.93 22.77
N LEU A 272 -12.88 3.82 21.70
CA LEU A 272 -12.65 2.82 20.64
C LEU A 272 -11.47 3.19 19.72
N LEU A 273 -11.14 4.49 19.65
CA LEU A 273 -10.12 5.13 18.82
C LEU A 273 -9.06 5.84 19.70
N PRO A 274 -8.28 5.09 20.50
CA PRO A 274 -7.32 5.68 21.44
C PRO A 274 -6.23 6.48 20.73
N GLY A 275 -5.86 7.62 21.31
CA GLY A 275 -4.72 8.45 20.87
C GLY A 275 -4.95 9.28 19.60
N ILE A 276 -6.16 9.29 19.03
CA ILE A 276 -6.49 10.06 17.82
C ILE A 276 -6.99 11.48 18.14
N PHE A 277 -7.68 11.64 19.26
CA PHE A 277 -8.25 12.92 19.69
C PHE A 277 -7.56 13.41 20.95
N ASN A 278 -7.34 14.71 21.03
CA ASN A 278 -6.81 15.33 22.24
C ASN A 278 -7.95 15.48 23.26
N GLU A 279 -7.98 14.62 24.27
CA GLU A 279 -9.05 14.59 25.29
C GLU A 279 -9.09 15.87 26.13
N ASN A 280 -8.01 16.67 26.12
CA ASN A 280 -7.88 17.90 26.87
C ASN A 280 -8.52 19.13 26.17
N GLU A 281 -8.86 19.04 24.88
CA GLU A 281 -9.46 20.14 24.09
C GLU A 281 -10.82 19.74 23.52
N VAL A 282 -11.80 19.48 24.40
CA VAL A 282 -13.20 19.24 24.00
C VAL A 282 -13.90 20.59 23.77
N ASN A 283 -13.49 21.33 22.74
CA ASN A 283 -14.18 22.56 22.34
C ASN A 283 -14.81 22.42 20.95
N CYS A 284 -16.14 22.46 20.89
CA CYS A 284 -16.95 22.38 19.69
C CYS A 284 -16.51 23.37 18.59
N GLU A 285 -16.13 24.60 18.98
CA GLU A 285 -15.73 25.65 18.04
C GLU A 285 -14.37 25.40 17.40
N SER A 286 -13.46 24.70 18.09
CA SER A 286 -12.14 24.37 17.56
C SER A 286 -12.26 23.38 16.40
N TYR A 287 -13.06 22.34 16.59
CA TYR A 287 -13.32 21.33 15.55
C TYR A 287 -14.07 21.89 14.35
N LEU A 288 -14.99 22.84 14.54
CA LEU A 288 -15.66 23.53 13.44
C LEU A 288 -14.67 24.35 12.59
N LYS A 289 -13.70 25.02 13.24
CA LYS A 289 -12.65 25.79 12.55
C LYS A 289 -11.65 24.88 11.82
N GLU A 290 -11.33 23.72 12.37
CA GLU A 290 -10.43 22.74 11.73
C GLU A 290 -11.09 22.12 10.49
N SER A 291 -12.30 21.59 10.64
CA SER A 291 -13.07 21.03 9.53
C SER A 291 -14.54 20.90 9.88
N SER A 292 -15.38 21.57 9.09
CA SER A 292 -16.84 21.44 9.17
C SER A 292 -17.29 19.98 9.04
N LEU A 293 -16.66 19.19 8.17
CA LEU A 293 -17.03 17.79 7.96
C LEU A 293 -16.71 16.91 9.18
N LEU A 294 -15.56 17.14 9.83
CA LEU A 294 -15.20 16.42 11.06
C LEU A 294 -16.20 16.71 12.19
N PHE A 295 -16.56 17.99 12.35
CA PHE A 295 -17.55 18.44 13.33
C PHE A 295 -18.91 17.73 13.15
N TRP A 296 -19.46 17.74 11.93
CA TRP A 296 -20.74 17.08 11.65
C TRP A 296 -20.69 15.56 11.81
N THR A 297 -19.54 14.93 11.51
CA THR A 297 -19.33 13.49 11.69
C THR A 297 -19.35 13.09 13.17
N ILE A 298 -18.73 13.90 14.03
CA ILE A 298 -18.75 13.71 15.50
C ILE A 298 -20.19 13.85 16.03
N ILE A 299 -20.92 14.89 15.60
CA ILE A 299 -22.31 15.10 16.00
C ILE A 299 -23.21 13.96 15.53
N ALA A 300 -23.08 13.53 14.26
CA ALA A 300 -23.85 12.42 13.73
C ALA A 300 -23.62 11.16 14.55
N THR A 301 -22.37 10.90 14.95
CA THR A 301 -21.99 9.74 15.76
C THR A 301 -22.58 9.80 17.17
N GLY A 302 -22.48 10.95 17.84
CA GLY A 302 -22.96 11.16 19.21
C GLY A 302 -24.49 11.19 19.33
N SER A 303 -25.18 11.75 18.33
CA SER A 303 -26.64 11.95 18.30
C SER A 303 -27.48 10.67 18.05
N ARG A 304 -26.87 9.56 17.61
CA ARG A 304 -27.60 8.33 17.20
C ARG A 304 -28.52 7.72 18.25
N HIS A 305 -28.17 7.86 19.52
CA HIS A 305 -28.92 7.28 20.65
C HIS A 305 -29.50 8.37 21.57
N LEU A 306 -29.72 9.58 21.04
CA LEU A 306 -30.30 10.72 21.76
C LEU A 306 -31.65 11.07 21.13
N GLU A 307 -32.74 10.65 21.78
CA GLU A 307 -34.11 10.87 21.28
C GLU A 307 -34.44 12.36 21.07
N HIS A 308 -33.92 13.23 21.94
CA HIS A 308 -34.12 14.68 21.86
C HIS A 308 -33.27 15.36 20.77
N ALA A 309 -32.30 14.66 20.15
CA ALA A 309 -31.38 15.20 19.14
C ALA A 309 -31.65 14.63 17.73
N THR A 310 -32.80 14.01 17.49
CA THR A 310 -33.17 13.40 16.20
C THR A 310 -33.18 14.38 15.04
N LYS A 311 -33.66 15.62 15.27
CA LYS A 311 -33.61 16.71 14.26
C LYS A 311 -32.16 17.07 13.90
N LEU A 312 -31.29 17.16 14.90
CA LEU A 312 -29.86 17.45 14.73
C LEU A 312 -29.14 16.32 13.99
N HIS A 313 -29.46 15.06 14.30
CA HIS A 313 -28.93 13.90 13.61
C HIS A 313 -29.24 13.93 12.10
N ARG A 314 -30.49 14.22 11.74
CA ARG A 314 -30.92 14.29 10.33
C ARG A 314 -30.15 15.36 9.55
N ILE A 315 -29.93 16.52 10.15
CA ILE A 315 -29.17 17.63 9.56
C ILE A 315 -27.71 17.25 9.39
N ALA A 316 -27.09 16.68 10.42
CA ALA A 316 -25.70 16.23 10.37
C ALA A 316 -25.48 15.21 9.24
N VAL A 317 -26.39 14.24 9.09
CA VAL A 317 -26.34 13.25 8.01
C VAL A 317 -26.48 13.89 6.62
N GLN A 318 -27.32 14.91 6.47
CA GLN A 318 -27.45 15.65 5.20
C GLN A 318 -26.15 16.37 4.83
N HIS A 319 -25.50 17.04 5.79
CA HIS A 319 -24.22 17.70 5.57
C HIS A 319 -23.11 16.70 5.23
N ILE A 320 -23.07 15.54 5.88
CA ILE A 320 -22.09 14.50 5.56
C ILE A 320 -22.35 13.98 4.13
N ARG A 321 -23.58 13.59 3.78
CA ARG A 321 -23.90 13.06 2.44
C ARG A 321 -23.62 14.07 1.32
N GLY A 322 -23.88 15.35 1.55
CA GLY A 322 -23.55 16.42 0.59
C GLY A 322 -22.05 16.76 0.52
N GLY A 323 -21.32 16.55 1.62
CA GLY A 323 -19.94 17.00 1.79
C GLY A 323 -18.85 15.92 1.69
N THR A 324 -19.18 14.63 1.71
CA THR A 324 -18.13 13.58 1.87
C THR A 324 -17.25 13.40 0.63
N PHE A 325 -17.74 13.69 -0.58
CA PHE A 325 -16.96 13.47 -1.81
C PHE A 325 -16.07 14.65 -2.22
N GLN A 326 -16.43 15.89 -1.87
CA GLN A 326 -15.71 17.09 -2.28
C GLN A 326 -14.29 17.18 -1.68
N PRO A 327 -14.08 16.97 -0.36
CA PRO A 327 -12.75 16.99 0.27
C PRO A 327 -11.86 15.80 -0.13
N LEU A 328 -12.44 14.69 -0.60
CA LEU A 328 -11.66 13.56 -1.15
C LEU A 328 -10.99 13.91 -2.48
N LEU A 329 -11.56 14.84 -3.24
CA LEU A 329 -11.02 15.33 -4.50
C LEU A 329 -9.98 16.44 -4.30
N HIS A 330 -10.00 17.14 -3.16
CA HIS A 330 -9.07 18.23 -2.84
C HIS A 330 -8.42 17.99 -1.47
N ILE A 331 -7.31 17.23 -1.44
CA ILE A 331 -6.62 16.82 -0.20
C ILE A 331 -5.90 18.03 0.43
N THR A 332 -6.62 18.83 1.22
CA THR A 332 -6.04 19.97 1.97
C THR A 332 -5.50 19.54 3.33
N ASN A 333 -6.20 18.63 4.03
CA ASN A 333 -5.84 18.12 5.36
C ASN A 333 -6.00 16.60 5.46
N PRO A 334 -4.96 15.81 5.15
CA PRO A 334 -5.08 14.35 5.06
C PRO A 334 -5.39 13.68 6.41
N ILE A 335 -4.86 14.21 7.52
CA ILE A 335 -5.09 13.66 8.87
C ILE A 335 -6.57 13.75 9.26
N THR A 336 -7.20 14.89 9.01
CA THR A 336 -8.61 15.13 9.31
C THR A 336 -9.53 14.21 8.48
N ILE A 337 -9.19 13.99 7.21
CA ILE A 337 -9.93 13.05 6.33
C ILE A 337 -9.82 11.61 6.84
N ILE A 338 -8.63 11.19 7.30
CA ILE A 338 -8.43 9.87 7.90
C ILE A 338 -9.30 9.73 9.15
N LYS A 339 -9.31 10.72 10.05
CA LYS A 339 -10.16 10.71 11.26
C LYS A 339 -11.66 10.54 10.91
N ILE A 340 -12.15 11.34 9.95
CA ILE A 340 -13.54 11.26 9.47
C ILE A 340 -13.86 9.87 8.95
N SER A 341 -12.97 9.34 8.10
CA SER A 341 -13.15 8.03 7.47
C SER A 341 -13.19 6.91 8.50
N LEU A 342 -12.32 6.95 9.52
CA LEU A 342 -12.31 5.96 10.62
C LEU A 342 -13.59 6.00 11.45
N ILE A 343 -14.09 7.20 11.77
CA ILE A 343 -15.37 7.34 12.49
C ILE A 343 -16.49 6.72 11.65
N LEU A 344 -16.62 7.09 10.37
CA LEU A 344 -17.67 6.57 9.49
C LEU A 344 -17.60 5.05 9.28
N CYS A 345 -16.39 4.47 9.30
CA CYS A 345 -16.18 3.02 9.21
C CYS A 345 -16.66 2.27 10.47
N LEU A 346 -16.33 2.77 11.65
CA LEU A 346 -16.79 2.17 12.92
C LEU A 346 -18.28 2.40 13.17
N TRP A 347 -18.82 3.44 12.56
CA TRP A 347 -20.15 3.97 12.83
C TRP A 347 -20.82 4.40 11.54
N PRO A 348 -21.21 3.42 10.70
CA PRO A 348 -21.78 3.70 9.40
C PRO A 348 -23.10 4.47 9.53
N LEU A 349 -23.36 5.31 8.52
CA LEU A 349 -24.63 5.98 8.37
C LEU A 349 -25.72 4.98 7.98
N PRO A 350 -26.99 5.20 8.36
CA PRO A 350 -28.07 4.31 7.97
C PRO A 350 -28.18 4.24 6.43
N VAL A 351 -28.08 3.03 5.88
CA VAL A 351 -28.24 2.73 4.46
C VAL A 351 -29.36 1.71 4.27
N ASP A 352 -30.14 1.87 3.20
CA ASP A 352 -31.31 1.02 2.96
C ASP A 352 -30.93 -0.40 2.50
N THR A 353 -29.71 -0.59 1.97
CA THR A 353 -29.23 -1.85 1.39
C THR A 353 -27.72 -1.99 1.55
N MET A 354 -27.23 -3.20 1.82
CA MET A 354 -25.81 -3.52 2.05
C MET A 354 -24.88 -3.11 0.89
N TRP A 355 -25.29 -3.29 -0.38
CA TRP A 355 -24.48 -2.88 -1.54
C TRP A 355 -24.30 -1.35 -1.69
N LYS A 356 -25.11 -0.55 -0.99
CA LYS A 356 -24.97 0.91 -0.96
C LYS A 356 -24.07 1.39 0.18
N ASP A 357 -23.46 0.47 0.94
CA ASP A 357 -22.57 0.82 2.05
C ASP A 357 -21.22 1.34 1.52
N PRO A 358 -20.88 2.63 1.74
CA PRO A 358 -19.60 3.20 1.33
C PRO A 358 -18.44 2.86 2.28
N SER A 359 -18.66 2.05 3.34
CA SER A 359 -17.65 1.77 4.37
C SER A 359 -16.32 1.29 3.80
N HIS A 360 -16.32 0.39 2.80
CA HIS A 360 -15.09 -0.07 2.14
C HIS A 360 -14.34 1.04 1.40
N VAL A 361 -15.06 2.02 0.83
CA VAL A 361 -14.46 3.16 0.14
C VAL A 361 -13.76 4.07 1.15
N TYR A 362 -14.39 4.30 2.31
CA TYR A 362 -13.82 5.08 3.40
C TYR A 362 -12.57 4.41 3.96
N THR A 363 -12.59 3.09 4.17
CA THR A 363 -11.42 2.36 4.68
C THR A 363 -10.27 2.34 3.68
N GLY A 364 -10.55 2.10 2.39
CA GLY A 364 -9.54 2.17 1.34
C GLY A 364 -8.91 3.55 1.21
N THR A 365 -9.72 4.60 1.30
CA THR A 365 -9.25 5.99 1.25
C THR A 365 -8.41 6.33 2.47
N ALA A 366 -8.88 6.00 3.68
CA ALA A 366 -8.14 6.21 4.93
C ALA A 366 -6.76 5.53 4.86
N HIS A 367 -6.72 4.28 4.41
CA HIS A 367 -5.49 3.53 4.28
C HIS A 367 -4.55 4.13 3.23
N SER A 368 -5.06 4.45 2.03
CA SER A 368 -4.27 5.05 0.96
C SER A 368 -3.67 6.40 1.39
N LEU A 369 -4.47 7.25 2.03
CA LEU A 369 -4.00 8.53 2.57
C LEU A 369 -2.95 8.33 3.67
N ALA A 370 -3.13 7.35 4.55
CA ALA A 370 -2.17 7.06 5.61
C ALA A 370 -0.80 6.61 5.04
N VAL A 371 -0.80 5.81 3.97
CA VAL A 371 0.42 5.37 3.27
C VAL A 371 1.09 6.52 2.54
N GLN A 372 0.32 7.34 1.81
CA GLN A 372 0.84 8.52 1.11
C GLN A 372 1.49 9.52 2.07
N ASN A 373 0.93 9.67 3.28
CA ASN A 373 1.46 10.53 4.34
C ASN A 373 2.52 9.87 5.22
N ARG A 374 2.96 8.65 4.87
CA ARG A 374 4.02 7.88 5.57
C ARG A 374 3.79 7.73 7.07
N LEU A 375 2.53 7.59 7.49
CA LEU A 375 2.16 7.47 8.92
C LEU A 375 2.74 6.21 9.60
N PHE A 376 3.16 5.22 8.81
CA PHE A 376 3.78 3.96 9.26
C PHE A 376 5.29 4.07 9.58
N VAL A 377 5.97 5.15 9.17
CA VAL A 377 7.43 5.26 9.32
C VAL A 377 7.80 5.61 10.76
N ASN A 378 8.33 4.62 11.49
CA ASN A 378 8.80 4.76 12.87
C ASN A 378 10.33 4.97 12.94
N GLY A 379 10.83 6.08 12.37
CA GLY A 379 12.27 6.39 12.32
C GLY A 379 12.58 7.89 12.28
N HIS A 380 13.84 8.26 12.54
CA HIS A 380 14.31 9.62 12.28
C HIS A 380 14.22 9.85 10.76
N GLU A 381 13.34 10.75 10.33
CA GLU A 381 13.12 11.13 8.93
C GLU A 381 14.32 11.92 8.37
N GLN A 382 15.51 11.32 8.33
CA GLN A 382 16.74 12.03 7.95
C GLN A 382 17.53 11.36 6.83
N ASP A 383 17.01 10.31 6.19
CA ASP A 383 17.75 9.66 5.10
C ASP A 383 17.82 10.55 3.84
N PHE A 384 16.94 11.55 3.67
CA PHE A 384 16.89 12.39 2.45
C PHE A 384 16.53 13.87 2.61
N ALA A 385 16.19 14.38 3.82
CA ALA A 385 15.84 15.78 4.04
C ALA A 385 17.03 16.58 4.65
N ARG A 386 17.39 17.72 4.04
CA ARG A 386 18.50 18.58 4.49
C ARG A 386 18.18 19.42 5.74
N THR A 387 16.90 19.62 6.03
CA THR A 387 16.41 20.38 7.19
C THR A 387 16.02 19.43 8.32
N HIS A 388 16.63 19.62 9.49
CA HIS A 388 16.29 18.89 10.70
C HIS A 388 14.90 19.30 11.18
N THR A 389 13.86 18.64 10.67
CA THR A 389 12.49 18.80 11.16
C THR A 389 12.25 17.71 12.19
N SER A 390 12.69 17.96 13.43
CA SER A 390 12.29 17.11 14.55
C SER A 390 10.80 17.33 14.78
N LEU A 391 9.96 16.42 14.31
CA LEU A 391 8.56 16.37 14.72
C LEU A 391 8.51 16.19 16.24
N SER A 392 7.67 17.01 16.90
CA SER A 392 7.40 16.87 18.33
C SER A 392 7.01 15.42 18.64
N LYS A 393 7.48 14.90 19.79
CA LYS A 393 7.19 13.54 20.25
C LYS A 393 5.67 13.26 20.21
N GLU A 394 4.88 14.24 20.63
CA GLU A 394 3.41 14.20 20.63
C GLU A 394 2.80 13.97 19.24
N ILE A 395 3.29 14.68 18.21
CA ILE A 395 2.78 14.53 16.84
C ILE A 395 3.13 13.14 16.28
N ARG A 396 4.30 12.61 16.63
CA ARG A 396 4.72 11.27 16.23
C ARG A 396 3.86 10.19 16.87
N ASP A 397 3.55 10.36 18.15
CA ASP A 397 2.70 9.44 18.89
C ASP A 397 1.28 9.44 18.30
N ILE A 398 0.70 10.62 18.01
CA ILE A 398 -0.61 10.72 17.34
C ILE A 398 -0.60 10.05 15.96
N ARG A 399 0.46 10.22 15.17
CA ARG A 399 0.59 9.57 13.85
C ARG A 399 0.65 8.05 13.95
N ALA A 400 1.39 7.53 14.92
CA ALA A 400 1.46 6.09 15.17
C ALA A 400 0.11 5.53 15.61
N HIS A 401 -0.60 6.23 16.52
CA HIS A 401 -1.96 5.85 16.92
C HIS A 401 -2.93 5.86 15.74
N LEU A 402 -2.85 6.89 14.88
CA LEU A 402 -3.71 7.00 13.70
C LEU A 402 -3.46 5.86 12.71
N TRP A 403 -2.20 5.50 12.45
CA TRP A 403 -1.82 4.37 11.60
C TRP A 403 -2.35 3.04 12.16
N LEU A 404 -2.11 2.76 13.44
CA LEU A 404 -2.54 1.50 14.08
C LEU A 404 -4.06 1.36 14.07
N ASN A 405 -4.80 2.45 14.35
CA ASN A 405 -6.26 2.44 14.27
C ASN A 405 -6.75 2.25 12.82
N CYS A 406 -6.06 2.79 11.81
CA CYS A 406 -6.39 2.52 10.40
C CYS A 406 -6.28 1.03 10.07
N CYS A 407 -5.18 0.38 10.46
CA CYS A 407 -4.99 -1.05 10.21
C CYS A 407 -6.07 -1.90 10.89
N LEU A 408 -6.39 -1.59 12.15
CA LEU A 408 -7.41 -2.32 12.92
C LEU A 408 -8.80 -2.20 12.29
N VAL A 409 -9.22 -0.99 11.91
CA VAL A 409 -10.54 -0.74 11.31
C VAL A 409 -10.63 -1.36 9.92
N PHE A 410 -9.57 -1.27 9.12
CA PHE A 410 -9.52 -1.85 7.78
C PHE A 410 -9.74 -3.36 7.78
N GLN A 411 -9.04 -4.08 8.65
CA GLN A 411 -9.19 -5.53 8.72
C GLN A 411 -10.55 -5.97 9.26
N ALA A 412 -11.14 -5.20 10.18
CA ALA A 412 -12.46 -5.50 10.70
C ALA A 412 -13.55 -5.43 9.61
N LEU A 413 -13.32 -4.65 8.55
CA LEU A 413 -14.27 -4.43 7.45
C LEU A 413 -14.01 -5.30 6.21
N CYS A 414 -12.80 -5.81 6.00
CA CYS A 414 -12.43 -6.53 4.77
C CYS A 414 -12.66 -8.05 4.79
N ASP A 415 -13.60 -8.56 5.59
CA ASP A 415 -14.10 -9.96 5.54
C ASP A 415 -13.01 -11.05 5.43
N GLY A 416 -11.89 -10.90 6.14
CA GLY A 416 -10.87 -11.95 6.23
C GLY A 416 -10.03 -12.19 4.97
N LEU A 417 -10.03 -11.27 3.99
CA LEU A 417 -8.96 -11.25 2.99
C LEU A 417 -7.67 -10.77 3.67
N PRO A 418 -6.57 -11.55 3.67
CA PRO A 418 -5.32 -11.09 4.24
C PRO A 418 -4.83 -9.90 3.42
N TYR A 419 -4.71 -8.73 4.05
CA TYR A 419 -3.76 -7.75 3.53
C TYR A 419 -2.34 -8.28 3.77
N LEU A 420 -1.45 -8.07 2.79
CA LEU A 420 -0.01 -8.09 2.99
C LEU A 420 0.31 -7.08 4.10
N SER A 421 0.49 -7.56 5.33
CA SER A 421 1.16 -6.77 6.36
C SER A 421 2.42 -6.30 5.69
N ILE A 422 2.55 -4.98 5.61
CA ILE A 422 3.82 -4.34 5.42
C ILE A 422 4.72 -5.02 6.44
N SER A 423 5.63 -5.83 5.94
CA SER A 423 6.78 -6.34 6.66
C SER A 423 7.56 -5.12 7.14
N GLU A 424 7.13 -4.55 8.25
CA GLU A 424 7.85 -3.49 8.93
C GLU A 424 9.11 -4.11 9.55
N SER A 425 10.22 -3.41 9.35
CA SER A 425 11.55 -3.65 9.89
C SER A 425 11.63 -4.44 11.21
N LYS A 426 12.57 -5.40 11.27
CA LYS A 426 13.10 -6.12 12.45
C LYS A 426 12.14 -6.22 13.68
N PRO A 427 11.54 -7.39 13.96
CA PRO A 427 10.50 -7.58 14.99
C PRO A 427 10.90 -7.14 16.41
N HIS A 428 12.20 -7.10 16.74
CA HIS A 428 12.68 -6.70 18.05
C HIS A 428 12.61 -5.19 18.33
N GLN A 429 12.77 -4.32 17.32
CA GLN A 429 12.67 -2.86 17.52
C GLN A 429 11.21 -2.37 17.61
N ARG A 430 10.27 -3.12 17.03
CA ARG A 430 8.81 -2.88 17.13
C ARG A 430 8.31 -3.07 18.57
N LYS A 431 8.71 -4.17 19.23
CA LYS A 431 8.17 -4.59 20.53
C LYS A 431 8.44 -3.56 21.64
N THR A 432 9.67 -3.07 21.76
CA THR A 432 10.07 -2.18 22.87
C THR A 432 9.44 -0.79 22.80
N ARG A 433 9.22 -0.22 21.61
CA ARG A 433 8.60 1.13 21.48
C ARG A 433 7.07 1.13 21.42
N LEU A 434 6.44 0.08 20.89
CA LEU A 434 4.97 -0.03 20.98
C LEU A 434 4.50 -0.20 22.42
N GLU A 435 5.29 -0.87 23.27
CA GLU A 435 5.01 -0.99 24.70
C GLU A 435 5.18 0.34 25.46
N GLU A 436 5.94 1.31 24.93
CA GLU A 436 6.12 2.66 25.51
C GLU A 436 5.04 3.68 25.07
N ILE A 437 4.47 3.52 23.88
CA ILE A 437 3.56 4.51 23.26
C ILE A 437 2.09 4.21 23.53
N VAL A 438 1.75 2.93 23.71
CA VAL A 438 0.37 2.44 23.63
C VAL A 438 -0.10 1.86 24.97
N ASP A 439 -1.32 2.21 25.38
CA ASP A 439 -1.98 1.64 26.56
C ASP A 439 -2.15 0.11 26.48
N ALA A 440 -2.19 -0.55 27.64
CA ALA A 440 -2.25 -2.00 27.74
C ALA A 440 -3.47 -2.62 27.01
N SER A 441 -4.62 -1.95 27.03
CA SER A 441 -5.83 -2.39 26.31
C SER A 441 -5.65 -2.32 24.79
N PHE A 442 -5.10 -1.21 24.29
CA PHE A 442 -4.88 -1.05 22.86
C PHE A 442 -3.77 -1.98 22.34
N HIS A 443 -2.74 -2.22 23.15
CA HIS A 443 -1.70 -3.21 22.87
C HIS A 443 -2.25 -4.63 22.77
N TYR A 444 -3.20 -5.01 23.63
CA TYR A 444 -3.88 -6.30 23.57
C TYR A 444 -4.65 -6.48 22.24
N ARG A 445 -5.37 -5.43 21.81
CA ARG A 445 -6.10 -5.44 20.52
C ARG A 445 -5.17 -5.63 19.33
N ILE A 446 -4.02 -4.95 19.32
CA ILE A 446 -3.01 -5.10 18.27
C ILE A 446 -2.44 -6.52 18.24
N LYS A 447 -2.15 -7.12 19.40
CA LYS A 447 -1.68 -8.53 19.47
C LYS A 447 -2.71 -9.51 18.92
N CYS A 448 -3.98 -9.37 19.29
CA CYS A 448 -5.04 -10.24 18.77
C CYS A 448 -5.17 -10.09 17.25
N HIS A 449 -4.98 -8.89 16.74
CA HIS A 449 -5.00 -8.59 15.32
C HIS A 449 -3.80 -9.18 14.58
N ASP A 450 -2.57 -9.06 15.10
CA ASP A 450 -1.38 -9.69 14.53
C ASP A 450 -1.57 -11.23 14.41
N ILE A 451 -2.13 -11.87 15.45
CA ILE A 451 -2.45 -13.32 15.42
C ILE A 451 -3.49 -13.65 14.34
N LEU A 452 -4.56 -12.85 14.24
CA LEU A 452 -5.60 -13.06 13.24
C LEU A 452 -5.04 -12.94 11.82
N ILE A 453 -4.17 -11.96 11.60
CA ILE A 453 -3.47 -11.76 10.34
C ILE A 453 -2.65 -13.01 9.96
N ASP A 454 -1.83 -13.50 10.90
CA ASP A 454 -0.96 -14.64 10.65
C ASP A 454 -1.78 -15.92 10.40
N ALA A 455 -2.89 -16.08 11.12
CA ALA A 455 -3.85 -17.16 10.91
C ALA A 455 -4.46 -17.11 9.50
N THR A 456 -5.00 -15.96 9.09
CA THR A 456 -5.63 -15.77 7.79
C THR A 456 -4.64 -16.03 6.64
N ARG A 457 -3.37 -15.62 6.76
CA ARG A 457 -2.35 -15.95 5.74
C ARG A 457 -2.08 -17.44 5.66
N ALA A 458 -1.84 -18.07 6.80
CA ALA A 458 -1.58 -19.51 6.87
C ALA A 458 -2.75 -20.32 6.31
N PHE A 459 -4.00 -19.90 6.56
CA PHE A 459 -5.18 -20.54 6.00
C PHE A 459 -5.30 -20.30 4.49
N GLY A 460 -5.03 -19.07 4.02
CA GLY A 460 -5.05 -18.73 2.60
C GLY A 460 -4.09 -19.59 1.77
N ASP A 461 -2.84 -19.71 2.22
CA ASP A 461 -1.81 -20.52 1.54
C ASP A 461 -2.24 -21.99 1.39
N ILE A 462 -2.95 -22.55 2.38
CA ILE A 462 -3.42 -23.94 2.39
C ILE A 462 -4.67 -24.14 1.53
N ILE A 463 -5.57 -23.16 1.51
CA ILE A 463 -6.79 -23.21 0.71
C ILE A 463 -6.46 -23.13 -0.80
N ASP A 464 -5.44 -22.37 -1.17
CA ASP A 464 -4.99 -22.24 -2.57
C ASP A 464 -4.26 -23.51 -3.08
N GLU A 465 -3.64 -24.31 -2.19
CA GLU A 465 -3.02 -25.60 -2.54
C GLU A 465 -4.09 -26.70 -2.74
N GLN A 466 -4.71 -26.71 -3.93
CA GLN A 466 -5.69 -27.73 -4.32
C GLN A 466 -5.09 -29.14 -4.35
N GLY A 467 -5.39 -29.96 -3.34
CA GLY A 467 -5.20 -31.41 -3.40
C GLY A 467 -5.15 -32.16 -2.07
N GLU A 468 -4.49 -31.60 -1.04
CA GLU A 468 -4.25 -32.31 0.24
C GLU A 468 -4.46 -31.44 1.51
N GLY A 469 -4.80 -30.15 1.35
CA GLY A 469 -4.83 -29.13 2.41
C GLY A 469 -5.85 -29.32 3.56
N ASN A 470 -6.77 -30.29 3.45
CA ASN A 470 -7.78 -30.52 4.51
C ASN A 470 -7.19 -31.07 5.82
N LYS A 471 -6.07 -31.82 5.77
CA LYS A 471 -5.49 -32.44 6.97
C LYS A 471 -4.65 -31.48 7.82
N SER A 472 -4.13 -30.41 7.23
CA SER A 472 -3.28 -29.41 7.90
C SER A 472 -4.06 -28.21 8.45
N LEU A 473 -5.24 -27.91 7.91
CA LEU A 473 -6.06 -26.77 8.33
C LEU A 473 -6.59 -26.90 9.76
N LEU A 474 -7.11 -28.08 10.13
CA LEU A 474 -7.70 -28.31 11.46
C LEU A 474 -6.69 -28.14 12.62
N PRO A 475 -5.47 -28.71 12.56
CA PRO A 475 -4.43 -28.42 13.57
C PRO A 475 -4.08 -26.93 13.67
N LEU A 476 -4.01 -26.21 12.55
CA LEU A 476 -3.67 -24.79 12.55
C LEU A 476 -4.77 -23.93 13.17
N ILE A 477 -6.05 -24.21 12.88
CA ILE A 477 -7.18 -23.53 13.53
C ILE A 477 -7.09 -23.68 15.05
N ARG A 478 -6.75 -24.87 15.56
CA ARG A 478 -6.57 -25.10 17.00
C ARG A 478 -5.38 -24.31 17.56
N ILE A 479 -4.23 -24.37 16.90
CA ILE A 479 -3.02 -23.64 17.33
C ILE A 479 -3.30 -22.15 17.42
N PHE A 480 -3.88 -21.54 16.39
CA PHE A 480 -4.19 -20.11 16.41
C PHE A 480 -5.27 -19.76 17.44
N SER A 481 -6.28 -20.61 17.64
CA SER A 481 -7.27 -20.40 18.71
C SER A 481 -6.63 -20.46 20.11
N GLU A 482 -5.68 -21.38 20.36
CA GLU A 482 -4.94 -21.48 21.62
C GLU A 482 -4.01 -20.28 21.82
N GLN A 483 -3.34 -19.81 20.76
CA GLN A 483 -2.50 -18.61 20.81
C GLN A 483 -3.27 -17.38 21.30
N VAL A 484 -4.52 -17.20 20.85
CA VAL A 484 -5.38 -16.10 21.31
C VAL A 484 -5.75 -16.23 22.80
N GLU A 485 -5.92 -17.45 23.31
CA GLU A 485 -6.21 -17.69 24.73
C GLU A 485 -5.00 -17.44 25.65
N ILE A 486 -3.78 -17.72 25.16
CA ILE A 486 -2.54 -17.53 25.91
C ILE A 486 -2.23 -16.03 26.11
N VAL A 487 -2.73 -15.14 25.25
CA VAL A 487 -2.50 -13.70 25.42
C VAL A 487 -3.16 -13.21 26.72
N PRO A 488 -2.40 -12.64 27.68
CA PRO A 488 -2.95 -12.23 28.96
C PRO A 488 -3.96 -11.09 28.78
N LEU A 489 -5.18 -11.29 29.30
CA LEU A 489 -6.23 -10.28 29.26
C LEU A 489 -5.91 -9.18 30.29
N PRO A 490 -5.91 -7.89 29.90
CA PRO A 490 -5.83 -6.81 30.88
C PRO A 490 -7.04 -6.84 31.83
N LEU A 491 -6.83 -6.45 33.10
CA LEU A 491 -7.86 -6.55 34.14
C LEU A 491 -9.06 -5.63 33.83
N ARG A 492 -10.26 -6.22 33.78
CA ARG A 492 -11.57 -5.53 33.80
C ARG A 492 -11.86 -4.62 32.58
N ASP A 493 -11.47 -5.05 31.38
CA ASP A 493 -11.87 -4.39 30.13
C ASP A 493 -12.78 -5.28 29.26
N ASP A 494 -14.06 -4.95 29.21
CA ASP A 494 -15.09 -5.64 28.40
C ASP A 494 -14.77 -5.58 26.90
N LEU A 495 -14.08 -4.53 26.43
CA LEU A 495 -13.72 -4.38 25.02
C LEU A 495 -12.63 -5.38 24.60
N CYS A 496 -11.66 -5.62 25.47
CA CYS A 496 -10.62 -6.63 25.24
C CYS A 496 -11.21 -8.05 25.26
N TYR A 497 -12.16 -8.31 26.16
CA TYR A 497 -12.90 -9.57 26.16
C TYR A 497 -13.69 -9.77 24.86
N LEU A 498 -14.43 -8.76 24.42
CA LEU A 498 -15.18 -8.80 23.15
C LEU A 498 -14.25 -9.01 21.96
N THR A 499 -13.13 -8.28 21.90
CA THR A 499 -12.11 -8.43 20.84
C THR A 499 -11.61 -9.86 20.77
N ARG A 500 -11.28 -10.46 21.92
CA ARG A 500 -10.85 -11.87 22.00
C ARG A 500 -11.91 -12.81 21.43
N CYS A 501 -13.17 -12.63 21.81
CA CYS A 501 -14.28 -13.43 21.31
C CYS A 501 -14.44 -13.29 19.79
N CYS A 502 -14.39 -12.06 19.26
CA CYS A 502 -14.47 -11.80 17.82
C CYS A 502 -13.30 -12.44 17.05
N THR A 503 -12.07 -12.30 17.54
CA THR A 503 -10.89 -12.92 16.91
C THR A 503 -11.01 -14.44 16.88
N ARG A 504 -11.46 -15.07 17.97
CA ARG A 504 -11.69 -16.52 18.00
C ARG A 504 -12.80 -16.96 17.07
N LEU A 505 -13.89 -16.20 17.00
CA LEU A 505 -14.99 -16.47 16.09
C LEU A 505 -14.52 -16.39 14.64
N ALA A 506 -13.70 -15.40 14.29
CA ALA A 506 -13.13 -15.26 12.96
C ALA A 506 -12.21 -16.43 12.59
N ILE A 507 -11.33 -16.88 13.50
CA ILE A 507 -10.51 -18.09 13.30
C ILE A 507 -11.39 -19.34 13.16
N SER A 508 -12.46 -19.42 13.96
CA SER A 508 -13.40 -20.55 13.93
C SER A 508 -14.27 -20.55 12.67
N ALA A 509 -14.48 -19.41 12.01
CA ALA A 509 -15.20 -19.38 10.74
C ALA A 509 -14.50 -20.24 9.67
N TYR A 510 -13.18 -20.46 9.78
CA TYR A 510 -12.46 -21.33 8.85
C TYR A 510 -12.82 -22.82 8.97
N TYR A 511 -13.53 -23.24 10.03
CA TYR A 511 -14.13 -24.58 10.09
C TYR A 511 -15.11 -24.82 8.92
N PHE A 512 -15.75 -23.79 8.38
CA PHE A 512 -16.67 -23.92 7.23
C PHE A 512 -15.96 -24.32 5.92
N PHE A 513 -14.64 -24.10 5.81
CA PHE A 513 -13.86 -24.48 4.63
C PHE A 513 -13.35 -25.93 4.68
N LEU A 514 -13.51 -26.62 5.82
CA LEU A 514 -13.23 -28.07 5.90
C LEU A 514 -14.31 -28.80 5.10
N GLN A 515 -13.97 -29.38 3.96
CA GLN A 515 -14.91 -30.24 3.23
C GLN A 515 -15.22 -31.48 4.09
N SER A 516 -16.48 -31.66 4.46
CA SER A 516 -16.97 -32.88 5.10
C SER A 516 -16.97 -34.02 4.09
N HIS A 517 -15.95 -34.88 4.14
CA HIS A 517 -15.92 -36.08 3.29
C HIS A 517 -16.55 -37.33 3.93
N ASP A 518 -17.13 -37.21 5.14
CA ASP A 518 -17.82 -38.32 5.80
C ASP A 518 -19.19 -37.87 6.33
N PHE A 519 -20.22 -38.04 5.49
CA PHE A 519 -21.60 -38.33 5.89
C PHE A 519 -22.21 -39.35 4.95
#